data_AF-A0A9E1HX98-F1
#
_entry.id   AF-A0A9E1HX98-F1
#
_cell.length_a   1.000
_cell.length_b   1.000
_cell.length_c   1.000
_cell.angle_alpha   90.00
_cell.angle_beta   90.00
_cell.angle_gamma   90.00
#
_symmetry.space_group_name_H-M   'P 1'
#
loop_
_entity.id
_entity.type
_entity.pdbx_description
1 polymer ?
#
loop_
_entity_poly.entity_id
_entity_poly.type
_entity_poly.pdbx_seq_one_letter_code
_entity_poly.pdbx_strand_id
1 'polypeptide(L)'
;MKKLYRWIYPVIVLSFLLSGCDVETNEVNNDIQSQVRESVINHEDSRDISESQTETQTEYEIIEATTEISPQPNLNSKLMYAHFIDVGQADSTFIELSNGQTMLIDAGRKGDSETIINYIRNLQYDVIDFVIATHPHDDHIGGMADVLNSFEIGKMYMPRQAHTISAFDNMLDVIENKGIELYTAKAGVNITRDGNTIIDILAPFADSYTDLNNCSAIVKLTYGKTVMIFTGDSEKEIELQRSDVDAEVLKVGHHGSNSSSAPKFIEAVSPAVAVISVGYGNSYGHPHEETLSTLSDIGAEIYRTDEVGTITITADSNKKIVVNKKSSSIKENAPPITEEAQGNIRDESVNEETQNFVVYRTKTGTKYHRLGCSYLKSKIETTISEAEAMGLGPCSRCCK
;
A
#
# COMPACT_ATOMS: atom_id res chain seq x y z
N MET A 1 -18.72 33.50 3.30
CA MET A 1 -18.37 34.94 3.36
C MET A 1 -16.98 35.08 3.98
N LYS A 2 -16.03 35.68 3.24
CA LYS A 2 -14.85 36.48 3.69
C LYS A 2 -14.21 36.09 5.04
N LYS A 3 -13.02 35.48 5.12
CA LYS A 3 -11.63 36.03 5.06
C LYS A 3 -10.80 35.03 5.92
N LEU A 4 -9.52 34.72 5.75
CA LEU A 4 -8.35 35.58 5.57
C LEU A 4 -7.12 34.66 5.29
N TYR A 5 -6.62 34.57 4.05
CA TYR A 5 -5.28 34.06 3.79
C TYR A 5 -4.28 35.19 4.03
N ARG A 6 -3.24 34.97 4.86
CA ARG A 6 -2.14 35.93 5.05
C ARG A 6 -0.81 35.27 4.73
N TRP A 7 -0.07 35.95 3.87
CA TRP A 7 1.16 35.54 3.20
C TRP A 7 2.36 35.50 4.16
N ILE A 8 3.31 34.61 3.88
CA ILE A 8 4.67 34.62 4.43
C ILE A 8 5.63 34.93 3.27
N TYR A 9 6.38 36.03 3.37
CA TYR A 9 7.53 36.35 2.51
C TYR A 9 8.82 35.91 3.23
N PRO A 10 9.88 35.52 2.50
CA PRO A 10 11.14 35.07 3.09
C PRO A 10 12.04 36.25 3.48
N VAL A 11 12.76 36.09 4.59
CA VAL A 11 13.80 37.02 5.04
C VAL A 11 15.07 36.76 4.22
N ILE A 12 15.47 37.76 3.43
CA ILE A 12 16.75 37.84 2.74
C ILE A 12 17.78 38.37 3.75
N VAL A 13 18.79 37.56 4.08
CA VAL A 13 20.00 38.05 4.76
C VAL A 13 21.09 38.23 3.70
N LEU A 14 21.34 39.50 3.38
CA LEU A 14 22.43 39.96 2.52
C LEU A 14 23.60 40.35 3.43
N SER A 15 24.76 39.72 3.25
CA SER A 15 26.02 40.19 3.83
C SER A 15 27.09 40.20 2.75
N PHE A 16 27.56 41.41 2.44
CA PHE A 16 28.62 41.72 1.48
C PHE A 16 30.00 41.58 2.14
N LEU A 17 31.00 41.22 1.32
CA LEU A 17 32.38 41.76 1.21
C LEU A 17 33.30 40.65 0.65
N LEU A 18 33.55 40.59 -0.67
CA LEU A 18 34.66 41.22 -1.42
C LEU A 18 36.07 40.82 -0.93
N SER A 19 36.78 40.01 -1.74
CA SER A 19 38.00 40.39 -2.48
C SER A 19 38.84 39.16 -2.86
N GLY A 20 39.34 39.10 -4.10
CA GLY A 20 40.55 38.33 -4.45
C GLY A 20 40.46 37.47 -5.72
N CYS A 21 41.01 37.99 -6.82
CA CYS A 21 41.48 37.26 -8.01
C CYS A 21 42.59 36.24 -7.60
N ASP A 22 43.10 35.31 -8.40
CA ASP A 22 43.25 35.17 -9.85
C ASP A 22 43.46 33.68 -10.21
N VAL A 23 43.31 33.40 -11.49
CA VAL A 23 43.54 32.11 -12.15
C VAL A 23 45.04 31.91 -12.42
N GLU A 24 45.56 30.70 -12.21
CA GLU A 24 46.57 30.13 -13.12
C GLU A 24 46.70 28.60 -13.00
N THR A 25 46.75 27.98 -14.18
CA THR A 25 46.94 26.56 -14.48
C THR A 25 48.37 26.11 -14.22
N ASN A 26 48.59 24.83 -13.85
CA ASN A 26 49.78 24.08 -14.28
C ASN A 26 49.52 22.56 -14.20
N GLU A 27 49.60 21.90 -15.35
CA GLU A 27 49.95 20.48 -15.46
C GLU A 27 51.45 20.30 -15.16
N VAL A 28 51.82 19.12 -14.63
CA VAL A 28 52.83 18.18 -15.20
C VAL A 28 53.22 17.15 -14.15
N ASN A 29 53.12 15.88 -14.57
CA ASN A 29 53.75 14.63 -14.12
C ASN A 29 54.82 14.68 -13.00
N ASN A 30 54.79 13.68 -12.11
CA ASN A 30 55.86 12.67 -12.09
C ASN A 30 55.49 11.41 -11.31
N ASP A 31 55.89 10.30 -11.94
CA ASP A 31 55.92 8.92 -11.51
C ASP A 31 56.87 8.71 -10.31
N ILE A 32 56.70 7.60 -9.57
CA ILE A 32 57.74 6.70 -9.02
C ILE A 32 57.17 5.79 -7.92
N GLN A 33 57.24 4.50 -8.23
CA GLN A 33 57.12 3.33 -7.37
C GLN A 33 58.05 3.35 -6.14
N SER A 34 57.66 2.69 -5.05
CA SER A 34 58.52 1.64 -4.47
C SER A 34 57.85 0.79 -3.38
N GLN A 35 57.84 -0.52 -3.66
CA GLN A 35 58.29 -1.63 -2.78
C GLN A 35 57.32 -2.03 -1.64
N VAL A 36 56.98 -3.32 -1.47
CA VAL A 36 57.87 -4.38 -0.98
C VAL A 36 57.57 -5.76 -1.61
N ARG A 37 58.65 -6.42 -2.07
CA ARG A 37 58.82 -7.85 -2.46
C ARG A 37 58.58 -8.78 -1.26
N GLU A 38 57.85 -9.89 -1.39
CA GLU A 38 58.22 -11.19 -2.00
C GLU A 38 59.31 -11.97 -1.22
N SER A 39 58.96 -13.17 -0.76
CA SER A 39 59.92 -14.27 -0.59
C SER A 39 59.23 -15.62 -0.89
N VAL A 40 59.82 -16.28 -1.88
CA VAL A 40 59.54 -17.57 -2.52
C VAL A 40 60.09 -18.74 -1.68
N ILE A 41 59.54 -19.96 -1.83
CA ILE A 41 60.25 -21.19 -2.24
C ILE A 41 59.28 -22.37 -2.44
N ASN A 42 59.50 -23.06 -3.56
CA ASN A 42 58.80 -24.19 -4.19
C ASN A 42 58.78 -25.49 -3.38
N HIS A 43 57.78 -26.34 -3.66
CA HIS A 43 58.05 -27.74 -4.03
C HIS A 43 56.90 -28.34 -4.85
N GLU A 44 57.23 -28.90 -6.01
CA GLU A 44 56.39 -29.80 -6.80
C GLU A 44 56.15 -31.11 -6.03
N ASP A 45 54.91 -31.60 -6.01
CA ASP A 45 54.64 -33.04 -6.18
C ASP A 45 53.23 -33.25 -6.76
N SER A 46 53.21 -34.01 -7.84
CA SER A 46 52.06 -34.49 -8.58
C SER A 46 51.19 -35.43 -7.75
N ARG A 47 49.87 -35.19 -7.71
CA ARG A 47 48.85 -36.22 -7.50
C ARG A 47 47.46 -35.72 -7.89
N ASP A 48 46.91 -36.41 -8.90
CA ASP A 48 45.49 -36.53 -9.25
C ASP A 48 44.62 -36.63 -7.99
N ILE A 49 43.53 -35.85 -7.88
CA ILE A 49 42.29 -36.17 -7.15
C ILE A 49 41.18 -35.18 -7.56
N SER A 50 40.10 -35.80 -8.05
CA SER A 50 38.75 -35.33 -8.36
C SER A 50 38.27 -33.99 -7.78
N GLU A 51 37.65 -33.20 -8.67
CA GLU A 51 36.62 -32.22 -8.34
C GLU A 51 35.55 -32.83 -7.44
N SER A 52 35.44 -32.31 -6.22
CA SER A 52 34.27 -32.47 -5.37
C SER A 52 33.73 -31.06 -5.12
N GLN A 53 32.66 -30.73 -5.85
CA GLN A 53 31.82 -29.60 -5.55
C GLN A 53 31.12 -29.88 -4.22
N THR A 54 31.56 -29.23 -3.15
CA THR A 54 30.78 -29.17 -1.90
C THR A 54 29.68 -28.14 -2.08
N GLU A 55 28.52 -28.62 -2.50
CA GLU A 55 27.24 -27.93 -2.32
C GLU A 55 27.02 -27.69 -0.82
N THR A 56 26.98 -26.42 -0.43
CA THR A 56 26.52 -26.03 0.91
C THR A 56 25.00 -26.09 0.91
N GLN A 57 24.45 -27.24 1.28
CA GLN A 57 23.03 -27.37 1.58
C GLN A 57 22.74 -26.60 2.88
N THR A 58 22.12 -25.43 2.75
CA THR A 58 21.43 -24.76 3.86
C THR A 58 20.25 -25.63 4.27
N GLU A 59 20.37 -26.27 5.43
CA GLU A 59 19.33 -27.07 6.06
C GLU A 59 18.27 -26.13 6.66
N TYR A 60 17.05 -26.16 6.10
CA TYR A 60 15.89 -25.44 6.64
C TYR A 60 15.21 -26.31 7.69
N GLU A 61 15.15 -25.85 8.93
CA GLU A 61 14.40 -26.52 10.00
C GLU A 61 12.92 -26.11 9.91
N ILE A 62 12.09 -26.98 9.35
CA ILE A 62 10.63 -26.84 9.37
C ILE A 62 10.15 -27.15 10.79
N ILE A 63 9.81 -26.11 11.55
CA ILE A 63 9.14 -26.27 12.84
C ILE A 63 7.65 -26.52 12.54
N GLU A 64 7.19 -27.74 12.77
CA GLU A 64 5.77 -28.07 12.70
C GLU A 64 4.98 -27.23 13.72
N ALA A 65 4.07 -26.40 13.23
CA ALA A 65 3.19 -25.57 14.03
C ALA A 65 2.21 -26.46 14.82
N THR A 66 2.56 -26.78 16.06
CA THR A 66 1.65 -27.37 17.04
C THR A 66 1.59 -26.52 18.30
N THR A 67 1.00 -25.33 18.18
CA THR A 67 0.35 -24.62 19.29
C THR A 67 -0.41 -23.43 18.72
N GLU A 68 -1.70 -23.32 19.01
CA GLU A 68 -2.46 -22.08 18.83
C GLU A 68 -1.83 -21.00 19.70
N ILE A 69 -1.08 -20.09 19.06
CA ILE A 69 -0.54 -18.91 19.74
C ILE A 69 -1.66 -17.88 19.76
N SER A 70 -2.28 -17.72 20.94
CA SER A 70 -3.08 -16.53 21.25
C SER A 70 -2.17 -15.31 21.18
N PRO A 71 -2.56 -14.23 20.48
CA PRO A 71 -1.77 -13.02 20.45
C PRO A 71 -1.96 -12.27 21.77
N GLN A 72 -0.91 -12.28 22.59
CA GLN A 72 -0.75 -11.34 23.69
C GLN A 72 0.29 -10.30 23.23
N PRO A 73 0.15 -9.00 23.58
CA PRO A 73 1.12 -7.97 23.22
C PRO A 73 2.47 -8.33 23.83
N ASN A 74 3.40 -8.74 22.97
CA ASN A 74 4.68 -9.27 23.40
C ASN A 74 5.68 -8.13 23.56
N LEU A 75 5.55 -7.40 24.66
CA LEU A 75 6.36 -6.23 25.06
C LEU A 75 7.87 -6.51 25.25
N ASN A 76 8.33 -7.72 24.93
CA ASN A 76 9.74 -8.13 25.04
C ASN A 76 10.23 -8.91 23.81
N SER A 77 9.48 -8.84 22.70
CA SER A 77 9.76 -9.63 21.51
C SER A 77 10.74 -8.90 20.59
N LYS A 78 11.83 -9.58 20.22
CA LYS A 78 12.67 -9.21 19.06
C LYS A 78 11.96 -9.53 17.73
N LEU A 79 10.64 -9.54 17.74
CA LEU A 79 9.79 -9.91 16.62
C LEU A 79 8.91 -8.73 16.28
N MET A 80 8.53 -8.69 15.02
CA MET A 80 7.52 -7.80 14.49
C MET A 80 6.39 -8.67 13.92
N TYR A 81 5.17 -8.17 14.03
CA TYR A 81 3.99 -8.81 13.47
C TYR A 81 3.31 -7.89 12.46
N ALA A 82 2.96 -8.41 11.29
CA ALA A 82 2.12 -7.72 10.31
C ALA A 82 0.85 -8.54 10.08
N HIS A 83 -0.30 -7.95 10.44
CA HIS A 83 -1.63 -8.54 10.36
C HIS A 83 -2.39 -7.93 9.19
N PHE A 84 -2.48 -8.67 8.09
CA PHE A 84 -3.32 -8.33 6.95
C PHE A 84 -4.73 -8.80 7.28
N ILE A 85 -5.54 -7.87 7.82
CA ILE A 85 -6.87 -8.16 8.34
C ILE A 85 -7.78 -8.44 7.15
N ASP A 86 -8.50 -9.56 7.21
CA ASP A 86 -9.50 -9.90 6.19
C ASP A 86 -10.75 -9.03 6.40
N VAL A 87 -10.85 -8.00 5.56
CA VAL A 87 -11.96 -7.03 5.49
C VAL A 87 -12.66 -7.10 4.12
N GLY A 88 -12.52 -8.22 3.40
CA GLY A 88 -13.09 -8.39 2.06
C GLY A 88 -12.31 -7.64 0.98
N GLN A 89 -13.02 -7.01 0.03
CA GLN A 89 -12.42 -6.23 -1.06
C GLN A 89 -12.03 -4.84 -0.57
N ALA A 90 -11.07 -4.80 0.35
CA ALA A 90 -10.58 -3.62 1.02
C ALA A 90 -9.23 -3.90 1.71
N ASP A 91 -8.57 -2.85 2.18
CA ASP A 91 -7.26 -2.94 2.81
C ASP A 91 -7.28 -2.47 4.27
N SER A 92 -6.70 -3.29 5.15
CA SER A 92 -6.37 -2.90 6.52
C SER A 92 -5.22 -3.77 7.03
N THR A 93 -4.06 -3.17 7.30
CA THR A 93 -2.89 -3.87 7.82
C THR A 93 -2.45 -3.27 9.14
N PHE A 94 -2.58 -4.05 10.23
CA PHE A 94 -2.08 -3.66 11.56
C PHE A 94 -0.70 -4.25 11.80
N ILE A 95 0.23 -3.47 12.33
CA ILE A 95 1.63 -3.86 12.53
C ILE A 95 2.03 -3.60 13.97
N GLU A 96 2.53 -4.63 14.63
CA GLU A 96 3.20 -4.56 15.93
C GLU A 96 4.71 -4.47 15.70
N LEU A 97 5.32 -3.34 16.03
CA LEU A 97 6.76 -3.13 15.89
C LEU A 97 7.51 -3.77 17.07
N SER A 98 8.74 -4.21 16.82
CA SER A 98 9.56 -4.88 17.86
C SER A 98 9.91 -4.01 19.08
N ASN A 99 9.73 -2.69 18.97
CA ASN A 99 9.91 -1.75 20.08
C ASN A 99 8.60 -1.52 20.88
N GLY A 100 7.53 -2.24 20.56
CA GLY A 100 6.23 -2.15 21.23
C GLY A 100 5.28 -1.08 20.65
N GLN A 101 5.75 -0.25 19.71
CA GLN A 101 4.90 0.69 18.98
C GLN A 101 4.05 -0.02 17.94
N THR A 102 2.97 0.63 17.50
CA THR A 102 2.03 0.04 16.53
C THR A 102 1.77 0.96 15.35
N MET A 103 1.41 0.35 14.22
CA MET A 103 1.05 1.07 13.01
C MET A 103 -0.18 0.46 12.37
N LEU A 104 -1.09 1.29 11.88
CA LEU A 104 -2.18 0.87 11.02
C LEU A 104 -2.01 1.50 9.64
N ILE A 105 -2.01 0.68 8.60
CA ILE A 105 -2.07 1.10 7.20
C ILE A 105 -3.46 0.76 6.66
N ASP A 106 -4.21 1.80 6.30
CA ASP A 106 -5.59 1.76 5.85
C ASP A 106 -6.58 1.15 6.87
N ALA A 107 -7.87 1.43 6.68
CA ALA A 107 -8.94 1.14 7.61
C ALA A 107 -10.20 0.60 6.91
N GLY A 108 -10.02 -0.05 5.76
CA GLY A 108 -11.09 -0.67 4.98
C GLY A 108 -12.23 0.27 4.60
N ARG A 109 -13.37 -0.33 4.25
CA ARG A 109 -14.64 0.38 4.02
C ARG A 109 -15.29 0.74 5.34
N LYS A 110 -16.30 1.60 5.27
CA LYS A 110 -17.09 1.98 6.46
C LYS A 110 -17.68 0.78 7.20
N GLY A 111 -18.09 -0.27 6.47
CA GLY A 111 -18.66 -1.48 7.07
C GLY A 111 -17.64 -2.36 7.81
N ASP A 112 -16.35 -2.13 7.60
CA ASP A 112 -15.27 -2.98 8.11
C ASP A 112 -14.71 -2.48 9.44
N SER A 113 -15.09 -1.26 9.86
CA SER A 113 -14.52 -0.59 11.02
C SER A 113 -14.64 -1.42 12.30
N GLU A 114 -15.80 -2.04 12.56
CA GLU A 114 -16.01 -2.88 13.74
C GLU A 114 -15.08 -4.10 13.75
N THR A 115 -14.88 -4.75 12.60
CA THR A 115 -13.94 -5.89 12.46
C THR A 115 -12.52 -5.46 12.81
N ILE A 116 -12.06 -4.34 12.27
CA ILE A 116 -10.72 -3.80 12.50
C ILE A 116 -10.53 -3.41 13.97
N ILE A 117 -11.47 -2.65 14.53
CA ILE A 117 -11.42 -2.18 15.91
C ILE A 117 -11.41 -3.37 16.89
N ASN A 118 -12.31 -4.34 16.69
CA ASN A 118 -12.38 -5.52 17.56
C ASN A 118 -11.12 -6.38 17.41
N TYR A 119 -10.57 -6.52 16.21
CA TYR A 119 -9.32 -7.26 15.99
C TYR A 119 -8.17 -6.64 16.80
N ILE A 120 -7.92 -5.33 16.66
CA ILE A 120 -6.84 -4.63 17.36
C ILE A 120 -7.05 -4.64 18.89
N ARG A 121 -8.29 -4.46 19.36
CA ARG A 121 -8.59 -4.56 20.81
C ARG A 121 -8.43 -5.98 21.37
N ASN A 122 -8.70 -7.00 20.57
CA ASN A 122 -8.44 -8.38 20.97
C ASN A 122 -6.94 -8.69 21.08
N LEU A 123 -6.09 -7.95 20.35
CA LEU A 123 -4.64 -7.91 20.54
C LEU A 123 -4.22 -7.07 21.77
N GLN A 124 -5.18 -6.50 22.51
CA GLN A 124 -4.99 -5.68 23.71
C GLN A 124 -4.30 -4.33 23.46
N TYR A 125 -4.48 -3.76 22.27
CA TYR A 125 -4.01 -2.41 21.95
C TYR A 125 -5.16 -1.39 22.01
N ASP A 126 -4.92 -0.31 22.74
CA ASP A 126 -5.79 0.88 22.78
C ASP A 126 -5.13 2.12 22.13
N VAL A 127 -3.85 2.00 21.76
CA VAL A 127 -3.02 3.06 21.16
C VAL A 127 -2.52 2.60 19.80
N ILE A 128 -2.61 3.49 18.80
CA ILE A 128 -1.97 3.33 17.49
C ILE A 128 -0.96 4.47 17.31
N ASP A 129 0.34 4.17 17.35
CA ASP A 129 1.39 5.21 17.25
C ASP A 129 1.39 5.89 15.89
N PHE A 130 1.19 5.11 14.81
CA PHE A 130 1.21 5.60 13.45
C PHE A 130 -0.02 5.12 12.67
N VAL A 131 -0.77 6.05 12.09
CA VAL A 131 -1.83 5.73 11.12
C VAL A 131 -1.42 6.24 9.75
N ILE A 132 -1.55 5.39 8.73
CA ILE A 132 -1.27 5.75 7.34
C ILE A 132 -2.55 5.52 6.54
N ALA A 133 -3.07 6.58 5.93
CA ALA A 133 -4.06 6.48 4.86
C ALA A 133 -3.31 6.53 3.52
N THR A 134 -3.28 5.42 2.79
CA THR A 134 -2.49 5.31 1.57
C THR A 134 -3.01 6.24 0.49
N HIS A 135 -4.31 6.21 0.23
CA HIS A 135 -5.01 7.07 -0.74
C HIS A 135 -6.51 7.16 -0.38
N PRO A 136 -7.29 8.07 -0.99
CA PRO A 136 -8.59 8.45 -0.45
C PRO A 136 -9.80 7.65 -0.98
N HIS A 137 -9.59 6.42 -1.47
CA HIS A 137 -10.69 5.53 -1.87
C HIS A 137 -11.40 4.93 -0.64
N ASP A 138 -12.67 4.59 -0.84
CA ASP A 138 -13.56 4.16 0.25
C ASP A 138 -13.10 2.85 0.90
N ASP A 139 -12.53 1.93 0.13
CA ASP A 139 -11.99 0.66 0.59
C ASP A 139 -10.63 0.74 1.29
N HIS A 140 -10.12 1.96 1.47
CA HIS A 140 -8.91 2.26 2.25
C HIS A 140 -9.19 3.18 3.43
N ILE A 141 -10.01 4.22 3.26
CA ILE A 141 -10.28 5.22 4.31
C ILE A 141 -11.72 5.21 4.83
N GLY A 142 -12.58 4.35 4.30
CA GLY A 142 -14.00 4.28 4.63
C GLY A 142 -14.27 4.12 6.12
N GLY A 143 -13.51 3.23 6.78
CA GLY A 143 -13.58 2.99 8.23
C GLY A 143 -12.71 3.92 9.08
N MET A 144 -11.93 4.82 8.47
CA MET A 144 -10.87 5.55 9.16
C MET A 144 -11.42 6.44 10.28
N ALA A 145 -12.54 7.14 10.07
CA ALA A 145 -13.15 7.99 11.10
C ALA A 145 -13.53 7.19 12.36
N ASP A 146 -14.05 5.97 12.22
CA ASP A 146 -14.44 5.12 13.34
C ASP A 146 -13.22 4.58 14.09
N VAL A 147 -12.17 4.18 13.35
CA VAL A 147 -10.88 3.77 13.93
C VAL A 147 -10.25 4.91 14.71
N LEU A 148 -10.11 6.09 14.10
CA LEU A 148 -9.51 7.26 14.76
C LEU A 148 -10.28 7.67 16.01
N ASN A 149 -11.61 7.48 16.06
CA ASN A 149 -12.40 7.71 17.28
C ASN A 149 -12.15 6.65 18.36
N SER A 150 -11.87 5.41 17.97
CA SER A 150 -11.83 4.24 18.85
C SER A 150 -10.50 4.02 19.58
N PHE A 151 -9.42 4.63 19.10
CA PHE A 151 -8.07 4.50 19.63
C PHE A 151 -7.46 5.85 20.01
N GLU A 152 -6.46 5.84 20.89
CA GLU A 152 -5.51 6.94 21.04
C GLU A 152 -4.55 6.90 19.86
N ILE A 153 -4.41 8.02 19.13
CA ILE A 153 -3.63 8.10 17.90
C ILE A 153 -2.42 8.99 18.14
N GLY A 154 -1.22 8.48 17.85
CA GLY A 154 0.01 9.26 17.92
C GLY A 154 0.11 10.24 16.74
N LYS A 155 0.45 9.72 15.56
CA LYS A 155 0.62 10.50 14.33
C LYS A 155 -0.14 9.87 13.18
N MET A 156 -0.66 10.72 12.30
CA MET A 156 -1.29 10.27 11.06
C MET A 156 -0.55 10.81 9.83
N TYR A 157 -0.45 9.98 8.80
CA TYR A 157 0.16 10.30 7.51
C TYR A 157 -0.84 10.07 6.39
N MET A 158 -0.99 11.05 5.49
CA MET A 158 -1.79 10.89 4.27
C MET A 158 -1.26 11.79 3.13
N PRO A 159 -1.44 11.41 1.86
CA PRO A 159 -1.11 12.27 0.72
C PRO A 159 -1.88 13.59 0.74
N ARG A 160 -1.37 14.62 0.07
CA ARG A 160 -2.09 15.90 -0.15
C ARG A 160 -3.10 15.81 -1.30
N GLN A 161 -3.81 14.70 -1.39
CA GLN A 161 -4.82 14.44 -2.41
C GLN A 161 -6.20 14.43 -1.77
N ALA A 162 -7.06 15.36 -2.18
CA ALA A 162 -8.43 15.43 -1.70
C ALA A 162 -9.35 14.49 -2.49
N HIS A 163 -10.43 14.06 -1.84
CA HIS A 163 -11.52 13.32 -2.47
C HIS A 163 -12.87 13.83 -1.97
N THR A 164 -13.94 13.56 -2.72
CA THR A 164 -15.28 14.14 -2.47
C THR A 164 -16.25 13.18 -1.76
N ILE A 165 -15.76 12.03 -1.31
CA ILE A 165 -16.56 11.05 -0.58
C ILE A 165 -16.74 11.47 0.88
N SER A 166 -17.86 11.09 1.48
CA SER A 166 -18.14 11.40 2.89
C SER A 166 -17.12 10.81 3.86
N ALA A 167 -16.50 9.67 3.54
CA ALA A 167 -15.45 9.09 4.38
C ALA A 167 -14.24 10.03 4.54
N PHE A 168 -13.87 10.73 3.46
CA PHE A 168 -12.76 11.69 3.48
C PHE A 168 -13.08 12.88 4.41
N ASP A 169 -14.26 13.48 4.26
CA ASP A 169 -14.70 14.59 5.11
C ASP A 169 -14.81 14.17 6.58
N ASN A 170 -15.44 13.02 6.86
CA ASN A 170 -15.58 12.49 8.23
C ASN A 170 -14.21 12.23 8.89
N MET A 171 -13.25 11.70 8.12
CA MET A 171 -11.88 11.48 8.60
C MET A 171 -11.22 12.81 8.97
N LEU A 172 -11.31 13.83 8.11
CA LEU A 172 -10.76 15.16 8.39
C LEU A 172 -11.40 15.81 9.62
N ASP A 173 -12.72 15.69 9.76
CA ASP A 173 -13.45 16.19 10.94
C ASP A 173 -12.93 15.54 12.23
N VAL A 174 -12.68 14.22 12.24
CA VAL A 174 -12.14 13.52 13.42
C VAL A 174 -10.71 13.95 13.72
N ILE A 175 -9.87 14.10 12.70
CA ILE A 175 -8.49 14.60 12.84
C ILE A 175 -8.49 15.98 13.51
N GLU A 176 -9.31 16.91 13.02
CA GLU A 176 -9.43 18.26 13.59
C GLU A 176 -9.98 18.22 15.01
N ASN A 177 -11.09 17.49 15.25
CA ASN A 177 -11.76 17.44 16.54
C ASN A 177 -10.91 16.79 17.64
N LYS A 178 -10.14 15.75 17.32
CA LYS A 178 -9.24 15.08 18.26
C LYS A 178 -7.86 15.75 18.35
N GLY A 179 -7.56 16.71 17.47
CA GLY A 179 -6.23 17.34 17.40
C GLY A 179 -5.12 16.36 17.03
N ILE A 180 -5.40 15.40 16.14
CA ILE A 180 -4.44 14.39 15.71
C ILE A 180 -3.35 15.06 14.87
N GLU A 181 -2.09 14.73 15.16
CA GLU A 181 -0.96 15.29 14.44
C GLU A 181 -0.91 14.71 13.02
N LEU A 182 -1.21 15.55 12.02
CA LEU A 182 -1.29 15.16 10.61
C LEU A 182 -0.04 15.56 9.83
N TYR A 183 0.57 14.59 9.17
CA TYR A 183 1.73 14.74 8.30
C TYR A 183 1.40 14.36 6.86
N THR A 184 2.12 14.95 5.91
CA THR A 184 2.01 14.58 4.50
C THR A 184 2.78 13.30 4.23
N ALA A 185 2.09 12.28 3.71
CA ALA A 185 2.71 11.11 3.10
C ALA A 185 3.23 11.47 1.70
N LYS A 186 4.56 11.41 1.53
CA LYS A 186 5.23 11.59 0.24
C LYS A 186 6.62 10.95 0.28
N ALA A 187 7.17 10.70 -0.91
CA ALA A 187 8.50 10.15 -1.09
C ALA A 187 9.55 10.92 -0.29
N GLY A 188 10.39 10.18 0.44
CA GLY A 188 11.48 10.71 1.25
C GLY A 188 11.10 11.11 2.68
N VAL A 189 9.83 10.98 3.07
CA VAL A 189 9.42 11.15 4.47
C VAL A 189 9.82 9.91 5.26
N ASN A 190 10.58 10.11 6.34
CA ASN A 190 10.82 9.08 7.35
C ASN A 190 9.78 9.25 8.48
N ILE A 191 8.99 8.20 8.74
CA ILE A 191 8.01 8.17 9.82
C ILE A 191 8.72 7.95 11.17
N THR A 192 9.62 6.97 11.20
CA THR A 192 10.45 6.68 12.37
C THR A 192 11.79 6.06 11.99
N ARG A 193 12.78 6.28 12.86
CA ARG A 193 14.09 5.64 12.84
C ARG A 193 14.49 5.37 14.29
N ASP A 194 14.10 4.21 14.79
CA ASP A 194 14.34 3.80 16.17
C ASP A 194 15.01 2.42 16.22
N GLY A 195 16.22 2.36 16.77
CA GLY A 195 17.03 1.15 16.79
C GLY A 195 17.20 0.52 15.40
N ASN A 196 16.69 -0.71 15.25
CA ASN A 196 16.74 -1.47 14.00
C ASN A 196 15.50 -1.24 13.12
N THR A 197 14.54 -0.42 13.55
CA THR A 197 13.29 -0.14 12.83
C THR A 197 13.37 1.18 12.10
N ILE A 198 13.13 1.15 10.80
CA ILE A 198 13.04 2.33 9.92
C ILE A 198 11.76 2.21 9.12
N ILE A 199 10.95 3.26 9.12
CA ILE A 199 9.73 3.32 8.30
C ILE A 199 9.82 4.55 7.40
N ASP A 200 9.90 4.32 6.09
CA ASP A 200 10.03 5.35 5.07
C ASP A 200 8.83 5.32 4.12
N ILE A 201 8.41 6.50 3.68
CA ILE A 201 7.42 6.66 2.62
C ILE A 201 8.17 6.83 1.30
N LEU A 202 7.86 5.95 0.35
CA LEU A 202 8.56 5.76 -0.91
C LEU A 202 7.91 6.48 -2.09
N ALA A 203 6.59 6.68 -2.00
CA ALA A 203 5.72 7.40 -2.92
C ALA A 203 4.53 7.95 -2.09
N PRO A 204 3.72 8.91 -2.57
CA PRO A 204 3.77 9.54 -3.88
C PRO A 204 4.91 10.55 -4.05
N PHE A 205 5.21 10.90 -5.31
CA PHE A 205 6.26 11.87 -5.69
C PHE A 205 5.72 13.28 -5.99
N ALA A 206 4.43 13.38 -6.30
CA ALA A 206 3.74 14.62 -6.62
C ALA A 206 2.63 14.93 -5.60
N ASP A 207 2.21 16.19 -5.54
CA ASP A 207 1.10 16.63 -4.69
C ASP A 207 -0.27 16.29 -5.29
N SER A 208 -0.35 15.93 -6.58
CA SER A 208 -1.62 15.64 -7.25
C SER A 208 -1.47 14.60 -8.35
N TYR A 209 -2.46 13.70 -8.43
CA TYR A 209 -2.61 12.69 -9.47
C TYR A 209 -4.02 12.73 -10.07
N THR A 210 -4.12 12.34 -11.34
CA THR A 210 -5.43 12.17 -12.01
C THR A 210 -6.11 10.91 -11.51
N ASP A 211 -5.35 9.81 -11.45
CA ASP A 211 -5.77 8.59 -10.80
C ASP A 211 -5.41 8.66 -9.31
N LEU A 212 -6.39 8.47 -8.45
CA LEU A 212 -6.20 8.54 -7.00
C LEU A 212 -5.39 7.35 -6.49
N ASN A 213 -5.40 6.22 -7.18
CA ASN A 213 -4.54 5.07 -6.86
C ASN A 213 -3.06 5.45 -6.85
N ASN A 214 -2.65 6.30 -7.79
CA ASN A 214 -1.26 6.73 -7.95
C ASN A 214 -0.82 7.79 -6.92
N CYS A 215 -1.73 8.25 -6.06
CA CYS A 215 -1.34 9.00 -4.87
C CYS A 215 -1.02 8.09 -3.67
N SER A 216 -1.15 6.77 -3.80
CA SER A 216 -0.89 5.80 -2.73
C SER A 216 0.45 6.02 -2.04
N ALA A 217 0.41 6.10 -0.71
CA ALA A 217 1.61 6.06 0.12
C ALA A 217 2.23 4.66 0.07
N ILE A 218 3.26 4.46 -0.75
CA ILE A 218 4.06 3.24 -0.68
C ILE A 218 4.91 3.32 0.59
N VAL A 219 4.73 2.39 1.51
CA VAL A 219 5.43 2.34 2.80
C VAL A 219 6.49 1.24 2.75
N LYS A 220 7.73 1.60 3.10
CA LYS A 220 8.80 0.64 3.36
C LYS A 220 9.09 0.56 4.84
N LEU A 221 8.88 -0.61 5.39
CA LEU A 221 9.29 -0.94 6.74
C LEU A 221 10.58 -1.78 6.67
N THR A 222 11.62 -1.36 7.36
CA THR A 222 12.85 -2.11 7.55
C THR A 222 13.04 -2.43 9.02
N TYR A 223 13.18 -3.72 9.34
CA TYR A 223 13.55 -4.23 10.65
C TYR A 223 14.85 -5.03 10.57
N GLY A 224 15.98 -4.39 10.88
CA GLY A 224 17.30 -4.97 10.68
C GLY A 224 17.55 -5.30 9.21
N LYS A 225 17.63 -6.59 8.87
CA LYS A 225 17.76 -7.09 7.50
C LYS A 225 16.43 -7.41 6.83
N THR A 226 15.33 -7.45 7.58
CA THR A 226 14.01 -7.80 7.04
C THR A 226 13.30 -6.55 6.54
N VAL A 227 12.78 -6.57 5.33
CA VAL A 227 12.08 -5.46 4.68
C VAL A 227 10.69 -5.92 4.24
N MET A 228 9.70 -5.08 4.52
CA MET A 228 8.32 -5.23 4.05
C MET A 228 7.91 -3.99 3.26
N ILE A 229 7.23 -4.18 2.13
CA ILE A 229 6.70 -3.11 1.29
C ILE A 229 5.17 -3.17 1.26
N PHE A 230 4.53 -2.04 1.48
CA PHE A 230 3.09 -1.86 1.39
C PHE A 230 2.77 -0.84 0.31
N THR A 231 2.08 -1.24 -0.75
CA THR A 231 1.91 -0.40 -1.94
C THR A 231 0.59 0.37 -1.99
N GLY A 232 -0.38 0.04 -1.12
CA GLY A 232 -1.77 0.47 -1.29
C GLY A 232 -2.25 0.05 -2.67
N ASP A 233 -2.82 0.98 -3.44
CA ASP A 233 -3.29 0.73 -4.80
C ASP A 233 -2.40 1.33 -5.88
N SER A 234 -1.16 1.68 -5.52
CA SER A 234 -0.18 2.24 -6.46
C SER A 234 -0.07 1.41 -7.73
N GLU A 235 -0.33 2.04 -8.89
CA GLU A 235 -0.27 1.35 -10.17
C GLU A 235 1.15 1.32 -10.76
N LYS A 236 1.29 0.57 -11.86
CA LYS A 236 2.54 0.32 -12.59
C LYS A 236 3.38 1.58 -12.81
N GLU A 237 2.75 2.74 -13.07
CA GLU A 237 3.49 3.99 -13.33
C GLU A 237 4.27 4.51 -12.12
N ILE A 238 3.78 4.27 -10.90
CA ILE A 238 4.42 4.68 -9.65
C ILE A 238 5.36 3.59 -9.17
N GLU A 239 4.94 2.32 -9.26
CA GLU A 239 5.75 1.15 -8.93
C GLU A 239 7.08 1.13 -9.71
N LEU A 240 7.05 1.42 -11.01
CA LEU A 240 8.25 1.42 -11.85
C LEU A 240 9.30 2.43 -11.40
N GLN A 241 8.89 3.52 -10.76
CA GLN A 241 9.81 4.51 -10.18
C GLN A 241 10.51 3.99 -8.92
N ARG A 242 10.03 2.87 -8.36
CA ARG A 242 10.59 2.16 -7.21
C ARG A 242 11.13 0.78 -7.58
N SER A 243 11.59 0.58 -8.81
CA SER A 243 12.32 -0.63 -9.20
C SER A 243 13.76 -0.67 -8.62
N ASP A 244 13.98 -0.04 -7.47
CA ASP A 244 15.23 0.12 -6.74
C ASP A 244 15.18 -0.47 -5.31
N VAL A 245 14.04 -1.05 -4.92
CA VAL A 245 13.84 -1.64 -3.59
C VAL A 245 13.72 -3.16 -3.66
N ASP A 246 14.39 -3.83 -2.71
CA ASP A 246 14.34 -5.26 -2.41
C ASP A 246 13.59 -5.46 -1.09
N ALA A 247 12.73 -6.48 -1.00
CA ALA A 247 12.00 -6.79 0.22
C ALA A 247 11.54 -8.25 0.29
N GLU A 248 11.53 -8.83 1.48
CA GLU A 248 11.08 -10.21 1.66
C GLU A 248 9.55 -10.35 1.63
N VAL A 249 8.83 -9.30 2.02
CA VAL A 249 7.36 -9.28 2.06
C VAL A 249 6.82 -8.13 1.24
N LEU A 250 5.88 -8.44 0.35
CA LEU A 250 5.13 -7.46 -0.42
C LEU A 250 3.64 -7.59 -0.14
N LYS A 251 3.01 -6.51 0.32
CA LYS A 251 1.56 -6.33 0.14
C LYS A 251 1.35 -5.91 -1.30
N VAL A 252 0.69 -6.76 -2.07
CA VAL A 252 0.46 -6.60 -3.51
C VAL A 252 -0.48 -5.44 -3.75
N GLY A 253 -0.16 -4.64 -4.78
CA GLY A 253 -0.91 -3.43 -5.12
C GLY A 253 -2.32 -3.71 -5.63
N HIS A 254 -3.25 -2.83 -5.26
CA HIS A 254 -4.59 -2.74 -5.85
C HIS A 254 -5.34 -4.07 -5.85
N HIS A 255 -5.27 -4.77 -4.71
CA HIS A 255 -5.88 -6.08 -4.48
C HIS A 255 -5.49 -7.16 -5.51
N GLY A 256 -4.37 -6.98 -6.22
CA GLY A 256 -3.95 -7.86 -7.31
C GLY A 256 -4.50 -7.47 -8.68
N SER A 257 -4.91 -6.22 -8.90
CA SER A 257 -5.24 -5.67 -10.20
C SER A 257 -4.09 -5.84 -11.20
N ASN A 258 -4.40 -6.01 -12.49
CA ASN A 258 -3.39 -5.98 -13.57
C ASN A 258 -2.92 -4.55 -13.89
N SER A 259 -3.51 -3.51 -13.30
CA SER A 259 -2.98 -2.14 -13.38
C SER A 259 -1.75 -1.93 -12.48
N SER A 260 -1.51 -2.84 -11.54
CA SER A 260 -0.38 -2.84 -10.60
C SER A 260 0.54 -4.04 -10.83
N SER A 261 1.51 -4.24 -9.94
CA SER A 261 2.50 -5.32 -9.99
C SER A 261 3.29 -5.36 -11.30
N ALA A 262 3.87 -4.22 -11.70
CA ALA A 262 4.73 -4.14 -12.88
C ALA A 262 5.84 -5.22 -12.81
N PRO A 263 6.08 -6.03 -13.86
CA PRO A 263 7.07 -7.10 -13.79
C PRO A 263 8.46 -6.65 -13.35
N LYS A 264 8.94 -5.48 -13.81
CA LYS A 264 10.23 -4.91 -13.38
C LYS A 264 10.26 -4.50 -11.91
N PHE A 265 9.14 -4.03 -11.38
CA PHE A 265 9.02 -3.69 -9.97
C PHE A 265 9.03 -4.96 -9.12
N ILE A 266 8.23 -5.96 -9.50
CA ILE A 266 8.19 -7.26 -8.81
C ILE A 266 9.55 -7.97 -8.87
N GLU A 267 10.26 -7.91 -10.00
CA GLU A 267 11.63 -8.44 -10.13
C GLU A 267 12.62 -7.71 -9.21
N ALA A 268 12.51 -6.39 -9.08
CA ALA A 268 13.36 -5.60 -8.19
C ALA A 268 13.07 -5.88 -6.70
N VAL A 269 11.78 -5.96 -6.33
CA VAL A 269 11.35 -6.27 -4.96
C VAL A 269 11.73 -7.69 -4.58
N SER A 270 11.62 -8.64 -5.51
CA SER A 270 11.94 -10.06 -5.34
C SER A 270 11.35 -10.67 -4.05
N PRO A 271 10.03 -10.52 -3.79
CA PRO A 271 9.46 -10.96 -2.52
C PRO A 271 9.45 -12.48 -2.39
N ALA A 272 9.85 -12.97 -1.22
CA ALA A 272 9.62 -14.36 -0.83
C ALA A 272 8.13 -14.60 -0.49
N VAL A 273 7.46 -13.59 0.08
CA VAL A 273 6.06 -13.64 0.48
C VAL A 273 5.28 -12.48 -0.16
N ALA A 274 4.22 -12.80 -0.89
CA ALA A 274 3.30 -11.83 -1.47
C ALA A 274 1.91 -11.97 -0.86
N VAL A 275 1.42 -10.93 -0.18
CA VAL A 275 0.08 -10.91 0.42
C VAL A 275 -0.86 -10.08 -0.45
N ILE A 276 -1.99 -10.66 -0.83
CA ILE A 276 -3.07 -10.01 -1.58
C ILE A 276 -4.27 -9.86 -0.64
N SER A 277 -4.54 -8.64 -0.16
CA SER A 277 -5.83 -8.35 0.48
C SER A 277 -6.86 -8.17 -0.62
N VAL A 278 -7.80 -9.10 -0.70
CA VAL A 278 -8.80 -9.21 -1.77
C VAL A 278 -10.03 -9.91 -1.21
N GLY A 279 -11.20 -9.59 -1.75
CA GLY A 279 -12.48 -10.12 -1.31
C GLY A 279 -12.94 -11.31 -2.13
N TYR A 280 -13.54 -12.30 -1.45
CA TYR A 280 -14.15 -13.46 -2.08
C TYR A 280 -15.27 -13.04 -3.05
N GLY A 281 -15.20 -13.51 -4.29
CA GLY A 281 -16.24 -13.23 -5.30
C GLY A 281 -16.37 -11.75 -5.67
N ASN A 282 -15.31 -10.95 -5.52
CA ASN A 282 -15.33 -9.54 -5.92
C ASN A 282 -15.64 -9.39 -7.42
N SER A 283 -16.36 -8.33 -7.78
CA SER A 283 -16.82 -8.06 -9.15
C SER A 283 -15.73 -7.55 -10.09
N TYR A 284 -14.56 -7.19 -9.56
CA TYR A 284 -13.42 -6.69 -10.34
C TYR A 284 -12.62 -7.81 -11.02
N GLY A 285 -12.87 -9.07 -10.63
CA GLY A 285 -12.07 -10.20 -11.09
C GLY A 285 -10.67 -10.25 -10.46
N HIS A 286 -10.47 -9.57 -9.32
CA HIS A 286 -9.21 -9.58 -8.60
C HIS A 286 -9.01 -10.89 -7.82
N PRO A 287 -7.77 -11.37 -7.63
CA PRO A 287 -6.57 -10.91 -8.33
C PRO A 287 -6.56 -11.38 -9.79
N HIS A 288 -5.99 -10.56 -10.68
CA HIS A 288 -5.87 -10.90 -12.10
C HIS A 288 -4.76 -11.92 -12.35
N GLU A 289 -4.95 -12.77 -13.37
CA GLU A 289 -3.98 -13.79 -13.78
C GLU A 289 -2.59 -13.20 -14.08
N GLU A 290 -2.51 -12.05 -14.75
CA GLU A 290 -1.23 -11.39 -15.06
C GLU A 290 -0.42 -11.09 -13.79
N THR A 291 -1.10 -10.65 -12.73
CA THR A 291 -0.47 -10.33 -11.44
C THR A 291 -0.03 -11.61 -10.72
N LEU A 292 -0.88 -12.64 -10.69
CA LEU A 292 -0.53 -13.94 -10.11
C LEU A 292 0.66 -14.59 -10.83
N SER A 293 0.68 -14.55 -12.16
CA SER A 293 1.78 -15.07 -12.98
C SER A 293 3.08 -14.30 -12.72
N THR A 294 3.02 -12.96 -12.69
CA THR A 294 4.21 -12.12 -12.40
C THR A 294 4.84 -12.46 -11.04
N LEU A 295 4.02 -12.71 -10.00
CA LEU A 295 4.50 -13.11 -8.68
C LEU A 295 5.02 -14.56 -8.66
N SER A 296 4.35 -15.46 -9.37
CA SER A 296 4.72 -16.88 -9.43
C SER A 296 6.02 -17.11 -10.21
N ASP A 297 6.24 -16.32 -11.27
CA ASP A 297 7.43 -16.42 -12.14
C ASP A 297 8.74 -16.12 -11.38
N ILE A 298 8.68 -15.30 -10.32
CA ILE A 298 9.82 -15.03 -9.43
C ILE A 298 9.87 -15.94 -8.19
N GLY A 299 8.91 -16.87 -8.08
CA GLY A 299 8.86 -17.86 -7.00
C GLY A 299 8.28 -17.36 -5.68
N ALA A 300 7.50 -16.26 -5.68
CA ALA A 300 6.88 -15.76 -4.46
C ALA A 300 5.81 -16.74 -3.95
N GLU A 301 5.77 -16.96 -2.64
CA GLU A 301 4.63 -17.59 -1.99
C GLU A 301 3.48 -16.59 -1.88
N ILE A 302 2.36 -16.90 -2.52
CA ILE A 302 1.17 -16.03 -2.56
C ILE A 302 0.22 -16.39 -1.42
N TYR A 303 -0.30 -15.37 -0.73
CA TYR A 303 -1.29 -15.52 0.34
C TYR A 303 -2.45 -14.56 0.09
N ARG A 304 -3.68 -15.06 0.00
CA ARG A 304 -4.86 -14.23 -0.28
C ARG A 304 -5.85 -14.23 0.89
N THR A 305 -6.30 -13.05 1.31
CA THR A 305 -7.24 -12.95 2.43
C THR A 305 -8.58 -13.65 2.16
N ASP A 306 -9.07 -13.65 0.91
CA ASP A 306 -10.31 -14.33 0.55
C ASP A 306 -10.25 -15.86 0.66
N GLU A 307 -9.06 -16.46 0.58
CA GLU A 307 -8.88 -17.91 0.67
C GLU A 307 -8.50 -18.37 2.08
N VAL A 308 -7.67 -17.60 2.79
CA VAL A 308 -7.08 -18.04 4.07
C VAL A 308 -7.47 -17.16 5.27
N GLY A 309 -8.30 -16.16 5.05
CA GLY A 309 -8.72 -15.17 6.03
C GLY A 309 -7.57 -14.24 6.43
N THR A 310 -7.63 -13.71 7.67
CA THR A 310 -6.57 -12.83 8.19
C THR A 310 -5.22 -13.53 8.22
N ILE A 311 -4.22 -12.90 7.59
CA ILE A 311 -2.84 -13.40 7.49
C ILE A 311 -1.98 -12.63 8.48
N THR A 312 -1.20 -13.34 9.29
CA THR A 312 -0.23 -12.77 10.22
C THR A 312 1.16 -13.25 9.84
N ILE A 313 2.04 -12.29 9.56
CA ILE A 313 3.45 -12.52 9.32
C ILE A 313 4.22 -12.15 10.58
N THR A 314 4.97 -13.11 11.11
CA THR A 314 5.94 -12.90 12.18
C THR A 314 7.33 -12.81 11.57
N ALA A 315 8.08 -11.76 11.90
CA ALA A 315 9.41 -11.53 11.38
C ALA A 315 10.41 -11.17 12.48
N ASP A 316 11.64 -11.68 12.39
CA ASP A 316 12.78 -11.18 13.18
C ASP A 316 13.61 -10.16 12.39
N SER A 317 14.72 -9.68 12.96
CA SER A 317 15.59 -8.70 12.32
C SER A 317 16.60 -9.29 11.31
N ASN A 318 16.53 -10.59 11.01
CA ASN A 318 17.51 -11.35 10.24
C ASN A 318 16.87 -12.16 9.09
N LYS A 319 15.79 -11.64 8.50
CA LYS A 319 15.03 -12.27 7.40
C LYS A 319 14.36 -13.60 7.78
N LYS A 320 14.21 -13.94 9.07
CA LYS A 320 13.39 -15.09 9.46
C LYS A 320 11.93 -14.66 9.48
N ILE A 321 11.16 -15.23 8.56
CA ILE A 321 9.73 -14.95 8.36
C ILE A 321 8.93 -16.22 8.58
N VAL A 322 7.81 -16.10 9.29
CA VAL A 322 6.82 -17.16 9.50
C VAL A 322 5.44 -16.61 9.20
N VAL A 323 4.69 -17.29 8.34
CA VAL A 323 3.30 -16.96 8.04
C VAL A 323 2.40 -17.94 8.79
N ASN A 324 1.35 -17.45 9.46
CA ASN A 324 0.43 -18.30 10.25
C ASN A 324 -0.50 -19.18 9.40
N LYS A 325 -0.54 -18.95 8.08
CA LYS A 325 -1.35 -19.68 7.11
C LYS A 325 -0.45 -20.49 6.19
N LYS A 326 -1.04 -21.46 5.50
CA LYS A 326 -0.43 -22.05 4.31
C LYS A 326 -0.62 -21.10 3.14
N SER A 327 0.32 -21.08 2.21
CA SER A 327 0.20 -20.32 0.97
C SER A 327 -1.06 -20.73 0.20
N SER A 328 -1.66 -19.75 -0.44
CA SER A 328 -2.80 -19.92 -1.33
C SER A 328 -2.41 -20.81 -2.49
N SER A 329 -3.33 -21.69 -2.91
CA SER A 329 -3.11 -22.40 -4.17
C SER A 329 -3.13 -21.39 -5.30
N ILE A 330 -2.11 -21.40 -6.16
CA ILE A 330 -2.18 -20.72 -7.45
C ILE A 330 -3.19 -21.49 -8.30
N LYS A 331 -4.48 -21.18 -8.12
CA LYS A 331 -5.55 -21.61 -9.01
C LYS A 331 -5.79 -20.46 -9.97
N GLU A 332 -5.52 -20.71 -11.25
CA GLU A 332 -5.97 -19.83 -12.32
C GLU A 332 -7.49 -19.63 -12.19
N ASN A 333 -7.91 -18.36 -12.18
CA ASN A 333 -9.29 -17.87 -12.05
C ASN A 333 -9.97 -18.13 -10.68
N ALA A 334 -10.66 -17.12 -10.15
CA ALA A 334 -11.73 -17.36 -9.18
C ALA A 334 -12.73 -18.36 -9.80
N PRO A 335 -13.23 -19.37 -9.05
CA PRO A 335 -14.10 -20.37 -9.64
C PRO A 335 -15.29 -19.70 -10.34
N PRO A 336 -15.60 -20.06 -11.61
CA PRO A 336 -16.81 -19.58 -12.24
C PRO A 336 -18.01 -20.05 -11.41
N ILE A 337 -19.03 -19.19 -11.29
CA ILE A 337 -20.30 -19.53 -10.65
C ILE A 337 -20.84 -20.78 -11.33
N THR A 338 -20.79 -21.93 -10.65
CA THR A 338 -21.36 -23.19 -11.17
C THR A 338 -22.87 -23.17 -11.00
N GLU A 339 -23.60 -23.65 -12.02
CA GLU A 339 -25.07 -23.71 -12.08
C GLU A 339 -25.75 -24.38 -10.87
N GLU A 340 -25.03 -25.17 -10.06
CA GLU A 340 -25.57 -25.77 -8.83
C GLU A 340 -25.87 -24.78 -7.70
N ALA A 341 -25.39 -23.52 -7.78
CA ALA A 341 -25.80 -22.44 -6.89
C ALA A 341 -27.02 -21.63 -7.39
N GLN A 342 -27.64 -22.00 -8.52
CA GLN A 342 -28.83 -21.33 -9.06
C GLN A 342 -30.15 -21.75 -8.40
N GLY A 343 -30.12 -22.68 -7.43
CA GLY A 343 -31.33 -23.15 -6.76
C GLY A 343 -31.91 -22.21 -5.70
N ASN A 344 -31.21 -21.14 -5.30
CA ASN A 344 -31.67 -20.32 -4.18
C ASN A 344 -31.21 -18.84 -4.19
N ILE A 345 -31.10 -18.23 -5.37
CA ILE A 345 -30.93 -16.77 -5.47
C ILE A 345 -31.97 -16.20 -6.43
N ARG A 346 -32.74 -15.23 -5.92
CA ARG A 346 -33.63 -14.41 -6.72
C ARG A 346 -32.78 -13.55 -7.64
N ASP A 347 -32.95 -13.81 -8.93
CA ASP A 347 -32.68 -12.99 -10.10
C ASP A 347 -32.33 -11.52 -9.81
N GLU A 348 -31.03 -11.22 -9.87
CA GLU A 348 -30.53 -9.91 -10.31
C GLU A 348 -29.40 -10.19 -11.31
N SER A 349 -29.80 -10.27 -12.58
CA SER A 349 -28.91 -10.35 -13.72
C SER A 349 -28.69 -8.97 -14.34
N VAL A 350 -27.42 -8.70 -14.66
CA VAL A 350 -26.90 -7.67 -15.58
C VAL A 350 -26.89 -6.22 -15.08
N ASN A 351 -25.71 -5.72 -14.69
CA ASN A 351 -25.21 -4.47 -15.27
C ASN A 351 -23.69 -4.31 -15.10
N GLU A 352 -23.01 -4.04 -16.21
CA GLU A 352 -21.76 -3.28 -16.21
C GLU A 352 -21.99 -2.00 -15.40
N GLU A 353 -21.17 -1.74 -14.37
CA GLU A 353 -21.18 -0.42 -13.71
C GLU A 353 -20.51 0.63 -14.59
N THR A 354 -21.25 1.01 -15.63
CA THR A 354 -21.48 2.43 -15.86
C THR A 354 -22.07 3.01 -14.58
N GLN A 355 -21.41 4.03 -14.01
CA GLN A 355 -21.84 4.68 -12.77
C GLN A 355 -23.33 5.08 -12.84
N ASN A 356 -24.18 4.36 -12.10
CA ASN A 356 -25.62 4.55 -12.08
C ASN A 356 -26.02 5.69 -11.14
N PHE A 357 -25.50 6.90 -11.39
CA PHE A 357 -25.94 8.08 -10.67
C PHE A 357 -27.38 8.43 -11.07
N VAL A 358 -28.24 8.60 -10.06
CA VAL A 358 -29.63 9.07 -10.26
C VAL A 358 -29.62 10.53 -10.72
N VAL A 359 -30.19 10.78 -11.90
CA VAL A 359 -30.40 12.10 -12.49
C VAL A 359 -31.87 12.27 -12.87
N TYR A 360 -32.23 13.47 -13.32
CA TYR A 360 -33.61 13.84 -13.62
C TYR A 360 -33.71 14.48 -14.98
N ARG A 361 -34.69 14.05 -15.77
CA ARG A 361 -35.02 14.67 -17.07
C ARG A 361 -36.39 15.33 -17.01
N THR A 362 -36.59 16.26 -17.94
CA THR A 362 -37.92 16.87 -18.17
C THR A 362 -38.66 16.11 -19.27
N LYS A 363 -40.00 16.19 -19.29
CA LYS A 363 -40.86 15.49 -20.26
C LYS A 363 -40.48 15.69 -21.74
N THR A 364 -39.94 16.86 -22.09
CA THR A 364 -39.65 17.26 -23.48
C THR A 364 -38.25 17.83 -23.67
N GLY A 365 -37.38 17.77 -22.65
CA GLY A 365 -36.05 18.35 -22.71
C GLY A 365 -35.02 17.40 -23.31
N THR A 366 -33.93 17.97 -23.83
CA THR A 366 -32.82 17.23 -24.45
C THR A 366 -31.63 17.05 -23.51
N LYS A 367 -31.83 17.27 -22.20
CA LYS A 367 -30.79 17.25 -21.18
C LYS A 367 -31.24 16.54 -19.90
N TYR A 368 -30.28 15.96 -19.17
CA TYR A 368 -30.47 15.47 -17.81
C TYR A 368 -29.89 16.44 -16.76
N HIS A 369 -30.43 16.40 -15.54
CA HIS A 369 -30.22 17.38 -14.49
C HIS A 369 -30.01 16.70 -13.12
N ARG A 370 -29.35 17.38 -12.18
CA ARG A 370 -29.38 16.98 -10.76
C ARG A 370 -30.66 17.45 -10.07
N LEU A 371 -30.99 16.84 -8.93
CA LEU A 371 -32.11 17.29 -8.09
C LEU A 371 -31.91 18.75 -7.67
N GLY A 372 -32.94 19.58 -7.82
CA GLY A 372 -32.86 21.01 -7.47
C GLY A 372 -32.33 21.92 -8.58
N CYS A 373 -32.02 21.40 -9.78
CA CYS A 373 -31.66 22.25 -10.92
C CYS A 373 -32.83 23.19 -11.29
N SER A 374 -32.56 24.49 -11.42
CA SER A 374 -33.58 25.51 -11.76
C SER A 374 -34.22 25.33 -13.15
N TYR A 375 -33.56 24.58 -14.04
CA TYR A 375 -34.05 24.21 -15.37
C TYR A 375 -34.87 22.91 -15.39
N LEU A 376 -34.92 22.17 -14.29
CA LEU A 376 -35.73 20.95 -14.16
C LEU A 376 -37.20 21.32 -13.92
N LYS A 377 -37.96 21.50 -15.00
CA LYS A 377 -39.39 21.90 -14.95
C LYS A 377 -40.36 20.73 -14.70
N SER A 378 -39.90 19.50 -14.91
CA SER A 378 -40.60 18.27 -14.53
C SER A 378 -39.56 17.26 -14.08
N LYS A 379 -39.89 16.45 -13.07
CA LYS A 379 -38.97 15.52 -12.42
C LYS A 379 -39.32 14.10 -12.85
N ILE A 380 -38.63 13.59 -13.86
CA ILE A 380 -38.67 12.17 -14.23
C ILE A 380 -37.29 11.62 -13.88
N GLU A 381 -37.27 10.73 -12.90
CA GLU A 381 -36.06 10.04 -12.44
C GLU A 381 -35.56 9.07 -13.50
N THR A 382 -34.23 8.96 -13.63
CA THR A 382 -33.52 8.07 -14.56
C THR A 382 -32.06 7.99 -14.12
N THR A 383 -31.24 7.15 -14.75
CA THR A 383 -29.79 7.12 -14.51
C THR A 383 -29.02 7.88 -15.59
N ILE A 384 -27.73 8.17 -15.35
CA ILE A 384 -26.88 8.81 -16.38
C ILE A 384 -26.83 7.93 -17.64
N SER A 385 -26.61 6.62 -17.47
CA SER A 385 -26.54 5.65 -18.57
C SER A 385 -27.84 5.63 -19.39
N GLU A 386 -29.00 5.60 -18.72
CA GLU A 386 -30.30 5.65 -19.40
C GLU A 386 -30.55 6.99 -20.12
N ALA A 387 -30.16 8.11 -19.50
CA ALA A 387 -30.32 9.42 -20.09
C ALA A 387 -29.47 9.60 -21.36
N GLU A 388 -28.23 9.11 -21.34
CA GLU A 388 -27.30 9.15 -22.47
C GLU A 388 -27.75 8.21 -23.60
N ALA A 389 -28.27 7.03 -23.26
CA ALA A 389 -28.90 6.12 -24.23
C ALA A 389 -30.14 6.75 -24.91
N MET A 390 -30.85 7.65 -24.22
CA MET A 390 -31.94 8.46 -24.79
C MET A 390 -31.44 9.68 -25.60
N GLY A 391 -30.13 9.84 -25.80
CA GLY A 391 -29.52 10.96 -26.53
C GLY A 391 -29.52 12.28 -25.74
N LEU A 392 -29.71 12.24 -24.43
CA LEU A 392 -29.71 13.42 -23.57
C LEU A 392 -28.28 13.74 -23.12
N GLY A 393 -27.87 14.99 -23.27
CA GLY A 393 -26.59 15.45 -22.71
C GLY A 393 -26.74 16.01 -21.30
N PRO A 394 -25.64 16.20 -20.54
CA PRO A 394 -25.74 16.80 -19.22
C PRO A 394 -26.11 18.28 -19.32
N CYS A 395 -26.93 18.76 -18.38
CA CYS A 395 -27.25 20.18 -18.27
C CYS A 395 -26.00 20.98 -17.89
N SER A 396 -25.68 22.04 -18.65
CA SER A 396 -24.48 22.87 -18.43
C SER A 396 -24.38 23.53 -17.05
N ARG A 397 -25.49 23.60 -16.29
CA ARG A 397 -25.51 24.07 -14.89
C ARG A 397 -25.35 22.96 -13.86
N CYS A 398 -25.52 21.70 -14.26
CA CYS A 398 -25.34 20.53 -13.42
C CYS A 398 -23.94 19.89 -13.58
N CYS A 399 -23.17 20.28 -14.61
CA CYS A 399 -21.78 19.87 -14.86
C CYS A 399 -20.72 20.65 -14.06
N LYS A 400 -21.12 21.47 -13.08
CA LYS A 400 -20.20 22.28 -12.27
C LYS A 400 -20.18 21.80 -10.83
#